data_AF-A0A1Y4L3M1-F1
#
_entry.id   AF-A0A1Y4L3M1-F1
#
_cell.length_a   1.000
_cell.length_b   1.000
_cell.length_c   1.000
_cell.angle_alpha   90.00
_cell.angle_beta   90.00
_cell.angle_gamma   90.00
#
_symmetry.space_group_name_H-M   'P 1'
#
loop_
_entity.id
_entity.type
_entity.pdbx_description
1 polymer ?
#
loop_
_entity_poly.entity_id
_entity_poly.type
_entity_poly.pdbx_seq_one_letter_code
_entity_poly.pdbx_strand_id
1 'polypeptide(L)'
;MRIILTSLDYALKILPIFISVSALYISIRNRGAAKREGKPNFRIVQNLWTQEPYFELINESNSKLDEPLNPTYIMLIPSKLFFVKKDGQRSSLMMLSPISYEVITEQVVSGITKNQIVTSKLPPCFFGKKGDRDVIRTIFPDQSSEKLKMYVETYPFLVIMSAINYKYAKKSYTDIVLSTSFNNCNLDEKDFINLCMYTKDNYMHEVSVPEDGVSIYKKAHEQVCHAVKNMQNYPLFFGGRKDGYGFVLKKINAMISPYDFLGEKFNSNCGS
;
A
#
# COMPACT_ATOMS: atom_id res chain seq x y z
N MET A 1 -25.67 -62.25 -14.54
CA MET A 1 -26.55 -61.47 -13.64
C MET A 1 -26.10 -61.43 -12.17
N ARG A 2 -25.44 -62.47 -11.61
CA ARG A 2 -24.93 -62.45 -10.21
C ARG A 2 -23.72 -61.53 -9.94
N ILE A 3 -22.82 -61.34 -10.92
CA ILE A 3 -21.57 -60.56 -10.74
C ILE A 3 -21.83 -59.03 -10.66
N ILE A 4 -22.89 -58.55 -11.31
CA ILE A 4 -23.28 -57.12 -11.35
C ILE A 4 -23.96 -56.71 -10.03
N LEU A 5 -24.68 -57.64 -9.40
CA LEU A 5 -25.32 -57.39 -8.10
C LEU A 5 -24.31 -57.31 -6.96
N THR A 6 -23.23 -58.11 -7.00
CA THR A 6 -22.18 -58.05 -5.97
C THR A 6 -21.36 -56.77 -6.04
N SER A 7 -21.04 -56.24 -7.23
CA SER A 7 -20.29 -54.98 -7.35
C SER A 7 -21.10 -53.75 -6.88
N LEU A 8 -22.41 -53.75 -7.10
CA LEU A 8 -23.31 -52.69 -6.64
C LEU A 8 -23.43 -52.67 -5.11
N ASP A 9 -23.47 -53.85 -4.49
CA ASP A 9 -23.61 -54.02 -3.03
C ASP A 9 -22.32 -53.64 -2.27
N TYR A 10 -21.15 -53.86 -2.87
CA TYR A 10 -19.88 -53.33 -2.37
C TYR A 10 -19.77 -51.81 -2.56
N ALA A 11 -20.23 -51.27 -3.70
CA ALA A 11 -20.24 -49.84 -3.95
C ALA A 11 -21.13 -49.08 -2.94
N LEU A 12 -22.31 -49.62 -2.61
CA LEU A 12 -23.23 -49.07 -1.61
C LEU A 12 -22.68 -49.11 -0.18
N LYS A 13 -21.83 -50.09 0.17
CA LYS A 13 -21.16 -50.16 1.48
C LYS A 13 -19.97 -49.23 1.62
N ILE A 14 -19.31 -48.88 0.51
CA ILE A 14 -18.13 -48.01 0.48
C ILE A 14 -18.52 -46.53 0.33
N LEU A 15 -19.68 -46.24 -0.26
CA LEU A 15 -20.21 -44.89 -0.46
C LEU A 15 -20.27 -44.04 0.84
N PRO A 16 -20.74 -44.55 2.00
CA PRO A 16 -20.81 -43.77 3.24
C PRO A 16 -19.42 -43.38 3.77
N ILE A 17 -18.41 -44.23 3.53
CA ILE A 17 -17.02 -43.97 3.92
C ILE A 17 -16.46 -42.84 3.06
N PHE A 18 -16.68 -42.87 1.74
CA PHE A 18 -16.27 -41.79 0.84
C PHE A 18 -16.95 -40.45 1.17
N ILE A 19 -18.25 -40.48 1.47
CA ILE A 19 -18.99 -39.28 1.90
C ILE A 19 -18.40 -38.75 3.21
N SER A 20 -18.10 -39.62 4.18
CA SER A 20 -17.52 -39.22 5.47
C SER A 20 -16.11 -38.64 5.34
N VAL A 21 -15.26 -39.24 4.50
CA VAL A 21 -13.90 -38.72 4.23
C VAL A 21 -13.96 -37.40 3.47
N SER A 22 -14.87 -37.27 2.51
CA SER A 22 -15.07 -36.02 1.76
C SER A 22 -15.61 -34.90 2.66
N ALA A 23 -16.57 -35.21 3.53
CA ALA A 23 -17.10 -34.28 4.52
C ALA A 23 -16.03 -33.87 5.55
N LEU A 24 -15.18 -34.80 5.99
CA LEU A 24 -14.05 -34.50 6.88
C LEU A 24 -13.01 -33.60 6.19
N TYR A 25 -12.68 -33.88 4.93
CA TYR A 25 -11.77 -33.05 4.13
C TYR A 25 -12.33 -31.63 3.95
N ILE A 26 -13.61 -31.49 3.60
CA ILE A 26 -14.30 -30.20 3.52
C ILE A 26 -14.34 -29.51 4.88
N SER A 27 -14.60 -30.23 5.97
CA SER A 27 -14.62 -29.70 7.34
C SER A 27 -13.24 -29.21 7.79
N ILE A 28 -12.16 -29.93 7.48
CA ILE A 28 -10.78 -29.51 7.78
C ILE A 28 -10.44 -28.25 6.97
N ARG A 29 -10.78 -28.21 5.69
CA ARG A 29 -10.59 -27.03 4.82
C ARG A 29 -11.39 -25.83 5.34
N ASN A 30 -12.63 -26.05 5.77
CA ASN A 30 -13.50 -25.02 6.33
C ASN A 30 -13.06 -24.57 7.73
N ARG A 31 -12.47 -25.44 8.57
CA ARG A 31 -11.83 -25.03 9.83
C ARG A 31 -10.63 -24.12 9.59
N GLY A 32 -9.86 -24.36 8.52
CA GLY A 32 -8.76 -23.48 8.10
C GLY A 32 -9.25 -22.14 7.53
N ALA A 33 -10.43 -22.10 6.90
CA ALA A 33 -11.08 -20.87 6.45
C ALA A 33 -11.71 -20.09 7.63
N ALA A 34 -12.43 -20.77 8.53
CA ALA A 34 -13.01 -20.18 9.74
C ALA A 34 -11.94 -19.65 10.73
N LYS A 35 -10.77 -20.30 10.80
CA LYS A 35 -9.61 -19.76 11.54
C LYS A 35 -9.01 -18.51 10.90
N ARG A 36 -9.19 -18.32 9.59
CA ARG A 36 -8.74 -17.12 8.85
C ARG A 36 -9.75 -15.98 8.97
N GLU A 37 -11.04 -16.28 8.96
CA GLU A 37 -12.11 -15.30 9.26
C GLU A 37 -12.09 -14.82 10.74
N GLY A 38 -11.42 -15.55 11.63
CA GLY A 38 -11.36 -15.24 13.06
C GLY A 38 -10.21 -14.36 13.52
N LYS A 39 -9.21 -14.03 12.68
CA LYS A 39 -8.05 -13.20 13.09
C LYS A 39 -8.18 -11.75 12.62
N PRO A 40 -7.62 -10.78 13.37
CA PRO A 40 -7.56 -9.38 12.93
C PRO A 40 -6.93 -9.25 11.54
N ASN A 41 -7.49 -8.36 10.72
CA ASN A 41 -6.96 -8.03 9.40
C ASN A 41 -7.04 -6.51 9.22
N PHE A 42 -5.90 -5.84 9.30
CA PHE A 42 -5.84 -4.38 9.33
C PHE A 42 -5.65 -3.78 7.94
N ARG A 43 -6.39 -2.73 7.64
CA ARG A 43 -6.22 -1.94 6.42
C ARG A 43 -6.36 -0.46 6.71
N ILE A 44 -5.73 0.35 5.86
CA ILE A 44 -5.86 1.80 5.91
C ILE A 44 -6.65 2.25 4.69
N VAL A 45 -7.81 2.87 4.91
CA VAL A 45 -8.69 3.37 3.86
C VAL A 45 -8.62 4.88 3.84
N GLN A 46 -8.36 5.45 2.65
CA GLN A 46 -8.22 6.88 2.46
C GLN A 46 -9.47 7.46 1.81
N ASN A 47 -10.03 8.51 2.43
CA ASN A 47 -11.08 9.35 1.88
C ASN A 47 -10.60 10.80 1.82
N LEU A 48 -9.88 11.11 0.74
CA LEU A 48 -9.28 12.43 0.51
C LEU A 48 -10.14 13.35 -0.35
N TRP A 49 -11.27 12.85 -0.85
CA TRP A 49 -12.17 13.60 -1.72
C TRP A 49 -13.35 14.19 -0.93
N THR A 50 -13.04 14.90 0.16
CA THR A 50 -14.01 15.52 1.08
C THR A 50 -13.49 16.88 1.54
N GLN A 51 -14.37 17.74 2.07
CA GLN A 51 -13.96 19.03 2.66
C GLN A 51 -13.04 18.86 3.89
N GLU A 52 -13.23 17.75 4.60
CA GLU A 52 -12.35 17.28 5.68
C GLU A 52 -11.72 15.96 5.24
N PRO A 53 -10.58 15.98 4.54
CA PRO A 53 -9.87 14.76 4.13
C PRO A 53 -9.51 13.91 5.34
N TYR A 54 -9.60 12.59 5.23
CA TYR A 54 -9.24 11.68 6.32
C TYR A 54 -8.78 10.32 5.82
N PHE A 55 -8.20 9.53 6.72
CA PHE A 55 -7.98 8.11 6.51
C PHE A 55 -8.30 7.33 7.80
N GLU A 56 -8.61 6.06 7.64
CA GLU A 56 -9.08 5.20 8.73
C GLU A 56 -8.27 3.93 8.78
N LEU A 57 -7.83 3.55 9.98
CA LEU A 57 -7.43 2.19 10.27
C LEU A 57 -8.69 1.37 10.56
N ILE A 58 -8.94 0.36 9.75
CA ILE A 58 -10.07 -0.57 9.91
C ILE A 58 -9.56 -1.97 10.20
N ASN A 59 -10.31 -2.74 10.98
CA ASN A 59 -10.22 -4.19 11.05
C ASN A 59 -11.31 -4.78 10.15
N GLU A 60 -10.93 -5.37 9.01
CA GLU A 60 -11.88 -6.03 8.09
C GLU A 60 -12.42 -7.35 8.64
N SER A 61 -11.78 -7.92 9.66
CA SER A 61 -12.29 -9.12 10.30
C SER A 61 -13.37 -8.80 11.34
N ASN A 62 -14.22 -9.79 11.60
CA ASN A 62 -15.20 -9.73 12.68
C ASN A 62 -14.59 -9.94 14.08
N SER A 63 -13.27 -10.09 14.17
CA SER A 63 -12.57 -10.42 15.40
C SER A 63 -12.39 -9.18 16.27
N LYS A 64 -12.71 -9.34 17.56
CA LYS A 64 -12.56 -8.28 18.56
C LYS A 64 -11.13 -8.28 19.10
N LEU A 65 -10.49 -7.10 19.11
CA LEU A 65 -9.21 -6.89 19.79
C LEU A 65 -9.41 -6.87 21.32
N ASP A 66 -8.36 -7.23 22.04
CA ASP A 66 -8.39 -7.22 23.51
C ASP A 66 -8.25 -5.78 24.06
N GLU A 67 -7.60 -4.89 23.32
CA GLU A 67 -7.28 -3.51 23.71
C GLU A 67 -7.45 -2.54 22.51
N PRO A 68 -7.76 -1.25 22.76
CA PRO A 68 -7.78 -0.24 21.70
C PRO A 68 -6.38 0.01 21.13
N LEU A 69 -6.31 0.44 19.88
CA LEU A 69 -5.04 0.72 19.19
C LEU A 69 -4.79 2.22 19.09
N ASN A 70 -3.51 2.60 19.25
CA ASN A 70 -3.01 3.95 19.01
C ASN A 70 -1.86 3.88 18.00
N PRO A 71 -2.16 3.65 16.71
CA PRO A 71 -1.15 3.53 15.66
C PRO A 71 -0.49 4.87 15.36
N THR A 72 0.80 4.81 15.00
CA THR A 72 1.53 5.91 14.38
C THR A 72 1.72 5.64 12.90
N TYR A 73 1.75 6.69 12.08
CA TYR A 73 1.79 6.56 10.63
C TYR A 73 3.02 7.25 10.05
N ILE A 74 3.66 6.61 9.07
CA ILE A 74 4.53 7.31 8.12
C ILE A 74 3.68 7.58 6.89
N MET A 75 3.55 8.85 6.52
CA MET A 75 2.76 9.32 5.39
C MET A 75 3.68 9.91 4.33
N LEU A 76 3.48 9.50 3.08
CA LEU A 76 4.32 9.92 1.95
C LEU A 76 3.45 10.29 0.75
N ILE A 77 3.84 11.32 -0.01
CA ILE A 77 3.21 11.65 -1.30
C ILE A 77 4.00 10.96 -2.42
N PRO A 78 3.38 10.08 -3.23
CA PRO A 78 4.07 9.39 -4.30
C PRO A 78 4.17 10.24 -5.56
N SER A 79 5.35 10.24 -6.16
CA SER A 79 5.64 10.81 -7.47
C SER A 79 6.42 9.84 -8.33
N LYS A 80 6.24 9.91 -9.66
CA LYS A 80 6.97 9.10 -10.63
C LYS A 80 7.70 9.98 -11.63
N LEU A 81 8.98 9.70 -11.83
CA LEU A 81 9.77 10.25 -12.92
C LEU A 81 9.78 9.23 -14.05
N PHE A 82 9.24 9.61 -15.20
CA PHE A 82 9.21 8.78 -16.39
C PHE A 82 10.31 9.19 -17.37
N PHE A 83 10.92 8.19 -17.99
CA PHE A 83 11.83 8.34 -19.12
C PHE A 83 11.21 7.65 -20.33
N VAL A 84 11.09 8.36 -21.44
CA VAL A 84 10.52 7.84 -22.69
C VAL A 84 11.56 7.94 -23.79
N LYS A 85 12.01 6.77 -24.27
CA LYS A 85 12.93 6.65 -25.39
C LYS A 85 12.20 6.88 -26.73
N LYS A 86 12.97 7.13 -27.79
CA LYS A 86 12.44 7.36 -29.16
C LYS A 86 11.54 6.23 -29.69
N ASP A 87 11.87 4.99 -29.33
CA ASP A 87 11.14 3.79 -29.73
C ASP A 87 9.84 3.57 -28.93
N GLY A 88 9.50 4.53 -28.05
CA GLY A 88 8.31 4.46 -27.21
C GLY A 88 8.49 3.65 -25.94
N GLN A 89 9.66 3.03 -25.71
CA GLN A 89 9.95 2.35 -24.44
C GLN A 89 9.93 3.36 -23.30
N ARG A 90 9.26 2.97 -22.21
CA ARG A 90 9.12 3.77 -21.00
C ARG A 90 9.83 3.10 -19.85
N SER A 91 10.45 3.88 -18.98
CA SER A 91 10.86 3.45 -17.66
C SER A 91 10.41 4.46 -16.63
N SER A 92 10.31 4.05 -15.36
CA SER A 92 9.91 4.96 -14.28
C SER A 92 10.75 4.75 -13.02
N LEU A 93 10.91 5.83 -12.26
CA LEU A 93 11.43 5.82 -10.90
C LEU A 93 10.37 6.38 -9.96
N MET A 94 10.06 5.64 -8.91
CA MET A 94 9.18 6.11 -7.82
C MET A 94 9.98 6.93 -6.82
N MET A 95 9.42 8.06 -6.41
CA MET A 95 9.92 8.90 -5.33
C MET A 95 8.79 9.14 -4.34
N LEU A 96 9.10 9.17 -3.05
CA LEU A 96 8.12 9.34 -1.99
C LEU A 96 8.50 10.56 -1.17
N SER A 97 7.72 11.63 -1.23
CA SER A 97 7.97 12.84 -0.44
C SER A 97 7.39 12.70 0.96
N PRO A 98 8.18 12.78 2.05
CA PRO A 98 7.66 12.63 3.40
C PRO A 98 6.66 13.71 3.80
N ILE A 99 5.74 13.35 4.70
CA ILE A 99 4.82 14.25 5.37
C ILE A 99 4.95 14.01 6.88
N SER A 100 5.11 15.08 7.66
CA SER A 100 5.12 14.97 9.12
C SER A 100 3.83 14.34 9.64
N TYR A 101 3.95 13.50 10.68
CA TYR A 101 2.80 12.97 11.41
C TYR A 101 1.98 14.08 12.08
N GLU A 102 2.63 15.20 12.43
CA GLU A 102 2.02 16.32 13.16
C GLU A 102 0.96 17.07 12.33
N VAL A 103 0.89 16.82 11.02
CA VAL A 103 -0.16 17.41 10.17
C VAL A 103 -1.54 16.82 10.46
N ILE A 104 -1.62 15.67 11.15
CA ILE A 104 -2.90 15.08 11.55
C ILE A 104 -3.54 16.00 12.58
N THR A 105 -4.63 16.64 12.18
CA THR A 105 -5.34 17.64 12.98
C THR A 105 -6.14 17.02 14.12
N GLU A 106 -6.63 15.80 13.92
CA GLU A 106 -7.44 15.08 14.91
C GLU A 106 -7.29 13.57 14.68
N GLN A 107 -7.18 12.81 15.77
CA GLN A 107 -7.22 11.36 15.74
C GLN A 107 -8.33 10.87 16.67
N VAL A 108 -9.40 10.34 16.07
CA VAL A 108 -10.55 9.81 16.79
C VAL A 108 -10.37 8.31 16.93
N VAL A 109 -10.15 7.84 18.16
CA VAL A 109 -10.08 6.41 18.47
C VAL A 109 -11.50 5.91 18.72
N SER A 110 -12.04 5.16 17.77
CA SER A 110 -13.33 4.51 17.92
C SER A 110 -13.21 3.37 18.92
N GLY A 111 -13.87 3.54 20.06
CA GLY A 111 -14.01 2.49 21.05
C GLY A 111 -14.81 1.30 20.49
N ILE A 112 -14.35 0.10 20.82
CA ILE A 112 -15.00 -1.21 20.58
C ILE A 112 -14.68 -1.86 19.21
N THR A 113 -13.38 -1.98 18.89
CA THR A 113 -12.71 -3.25 18.50
C THR A 113 -13.26 -4.09 17.32
N LYS A 114 -14.15 -3.56 16.49
CA LYS A 114 -14.58 -4.13 15.20
C LYS A 114 -14.77 -2.96 14.23
N ASN A 115 -14.47 -3.17 12.94
CA ASN A 115 -14.57 -2.14 11.90
C ASN A 115 -13.59 -0.98 12.09
N GLN A 116 -14.05 0.27 11.96
CA GLN A 116 -13.25 1.49 12.11
C GLN A 116 -12.66 1.57 13.52
N ILE A 117 -11.34 1.56 13.59
CA ILE A 117 -10.59 1.59 14.86
C ILE A 117 -10.15 3.02 15.15
N VAL A 118 -9.55 3.67 14.16
CA VAL A 118 -8.99 5.00 14.29
C VAL A 118 -9.26 5.78 13.02
N THR A 119 -9.80 6.99 13.16
CA THR A 119 -9.99 7.95 12.07
C THR A 119 -9.02 9.11 12.28
N SER A 120 -8.16 9.36 11.30
CA SER A 120 -7.16 10.43 11.32
C SER A 120 -7.57 11.52 10.32
N LYS A 121 -7.91 12.71 10.82
CA LYS A 121 -8.31 13.85 9.98
C LYS A 121 -7.10 14.67 9.52
N LEU A 122 -7.13 15.05 8.26
CA LEU A 122 -6.10 15.83 7.58
C LEU A 122 -6.64 17.22 7.23
N PRO A 123 -5.76 18.23 7.10
CA PRO A 123 -6.14 19.56 6.66
C PRO A 123 -6.75 19.55 5.24
N PRO A 124 -7.58 20.57 4.88
CA PRO A 124 -8.21 20.65 3.55
C PRO A 124 -7.23 20.65 2.36
N CYS A 125 -5.96 21.04 2.55
CA CYS A 125 -4.94 21.02 1.51
C CYS A 125 -4.59 19.59 1.00
N PHE A 126 -5.00 18.55 1.74
CA PHE A 126 -4.89 17.13 1.34
C PHE A 126 -6.04 16.68 0.44
N PHE A 127 -6.94 17.58 0.03
CA PHE A 127 -7.98 17.24 -0.93
C PHE A 127 -7.38 16.66 -2.22
N GLY A 128 -7.79 15.45 -2.57
CA GLY A 128 -7.26 14.71 -3.71
C GLY A 128 -8.26 13.72 -4.28
N LYS A 129 -8.53 13.82 -5.59
CA LYS A 129 -9.37 12.87 -6.32
C LYS A 129 -8.49 11.80 -6.96
N LYS A 130 -8.91 10.54 -6.87
CA LYS A 130 -8.14 9.38 -7.38
C LYS A 130 -8.08 9.25 -8.91
N GLY A 131 -8.54 10.25 -9.68
CA GLY A 131 -8.62 10.19 -11.14
C GLY A 131 -7.37 10.74 -11.82
N ASP A 132 -7.06 10.22 -13.00
CA ASP A 132 -5.93 10.69 -13.84
C ASP A 132 -5.94 12.19 -14.11
N ARG A 133 -7.13 12.81 -14.10
CA ARG A 133 -7.31 14.26 -14.29
C ARG A 133 -6.65 15.09 -13.19
N ASP A 134 -6.54 14.55 -11.98
CA ASP A 134 -6.03 15.25 -10.81
C ASP A 134 -4.55 14.92 -10.54
N VAL A 135 -3.94 14.06 -11.37
CA VAL A 135 -2.49 13.83 -11.40
C VAL A 135 -1.79 15.08 -11.93
N ILE A 136 -0.83 15.59 -11.16
CA ILE A 136 -0.07 16.78 -11.53
C ILE A 136 1.12 16.35 -12.37
N ARG A 137 1.25 16.88 -13.59
CA ARG A 137 2.28 16.48 -14.55
C ARG A 137 3.11 17.67 -15.04
N THR A 138 4.43 17.50 -15.06
CA THR A 138 5.37 18.42 -15.70
C THR A 138 6.24 17.67 -16.70
N ILE A 139 6.29 18.16 -17.93
CA ILE A 139 7.19 17.64 -18.98
C ILE A 139 8.46 18.48 -18.96
N PHE A 140 9.61 17.82 -18.89
CA PHE A 140 10.90 18.48 -18.99
C PHE A 140 11.28 18.57 -20.47
N PRO A 141 11.70 19.75 -20.96
CA PRO A 141 12.20 19.89 -22.32
C PRO A 141 13.40 18.98 -22.53
N ASP A 142 13.54 18.45 -23.75
CA ASP A 142 14.59 17.50 -24.15
C ASP A 142 15.98 18.09 -23.81
N GLN A 143 16.63 17.58 -22.77
CA GLN A 143 17.91 18.14 -22.29
C GLN A 143 19.15 17.51 -22.96
N SER A 144 18.97 16.60 -23.92
CA SER A 144 20.10 15.94 -24.58
C SER A 144 19.90 15.70 -26.08
N SER A 145 21.01 15.53 -26.79
CA SER A 145 21.11 15.07 -28.18
C SER A 145 20.48 13.69 -28.43
N GLU A 146 20.03 12.99 -27.39
CA GLU A 146 19.53 11.61 -27.44
C GLU A 146 18.01 11.46 -27.60
N LYS A 147 17.23 12.55 -27.66
CA LYS A 147 15.74 12.55 -27.67
C LYS A 147 15.14 11.63 -26.58
N LEU A 148 15.48 11.90 -25.32
CA LEU A 148 14.92 11.22 -24.16
C LEU A 148 13.92 12.15 -23.49
N LYS A 149 12.62 11.88 -23.67
CA LYS A 149 11.58 12.71 -23.04
C LYS A 149 11.43 12.32 -21.58
N MET A 150 11.49 13.31 -20.70
CA MET A 150 11.25 13.12 -19.27
C MET A 150 9.99 13.85 -18.83
N TYR A 151 9.20 13.21 -17.97
CA TYR A 151 8.11 13.90 -17.29
C TYR A 151 7.92 13.34 -15.88
N VAL A 152 7.46 14.20 -14.98
CA VAL A 152 7.12 13.84 -13.61
C VAL A 152 5.62 13.84 -13.46
N GLU A 153 5.10 12.86 -12.73
CA GLU A 153 3.73 12.81 -12.23
C GLU A 153 3.73 12.76 -10.71
N THR A 154 2.86 13.54 -10.08
CA THR A 154 2.58 13.45 -8.64
C THR A 154 1.13 13.06 -8.44
N TYR A 155 0.90 12.00 -7.68
CA TYR A 155 -0.44 11.47 -7.50
C TYR A 155 -1.12 12.10 -6.27
N PRO A 156 -2.41 12.47 -6.37
CA PRO A 156 -3.15 13.19 -5.34
C PRO A 156 -3.69 12.24 -4.25
N PHE A 157 -2.80 11.44 -3.67
CA PHE A 157 -3.10 10.56 -2.53
C PHE A 157 -1.86 10.28 -1.69
N LEU A 158 -2.02 9.55 -0.58
CA LEU A 158 -0.92 9.17 0.30
C LEU A 158 -0.53 7.70 0.15
N VAL A 159 0.76 7.42 0.28
CA VAL A 159 1.27 6.11 0.69
C VAL A 159 1.41 6.16 2.21
N ILE A 160 0.65 5.34 2.92
CA ILE A 160 0.62 5.32 4.38
C ILE A 160 1.11 3.96 4.85
N MET A 161 2.07 3.94 5.77
CA MET A 161 2.50 2.72 6.43
C MET A 161 2.44 2.84 7.95
N SER A 162 2.22 1.72 8.63
CA SER A 162 2.15 1.66 10.08
C SER A 162 2.51 0.27 10.59
N ALA A 163 3.26 0.22 11.69
CA ALA A 163 3.46 -0.99 12.48
C ALA A 163 2.35 -1.07 13.55
N ILE A 164 1.38 -1.94 13.32
CA ILE A 164 0.21 -2.10 14.18
C ILE A 164 0.54 -3.14 15.25
N ASN A 165 0.79 -2.68 16.47
CA ASN A 165 0.96 -3.54 17.63
C ASN A 165 -0.39 -3.77 18.31
N TYR A 166 -0.84 -5.03 18.41
CA TYR A 166 -2.16 -5.35 18.94
C TYR A 166 -2.15 -6.60 19.82
N LYS A 167 -3.16 -6.70 20.69
CA LYS A 167 -3.45 -7.91 21.46
C LYS A 167 -4.72 -8.57 20.97
N TYR A 168 -4.63 -9.87 20.74
CA TYR A 168 -5.75 -10.71 20.34
C TYR A 168 -5.63 -12.08 21.01
N ALA A 169 -6.70 -12.57 21.61
CA ALA A 169 -6.71 -13.84 22.34
C ALA A 169 -5.58 -13.93 23.39
N LYS A 170 -5.32 -12.83 24.10
CA LYS A 170 -4.28 -12.66 25.14
C LYS A 170 -2.84 -12.82 24.64
N LYS A 171 -2.60 -12.68 23.34
CA LYS A 171 -1.27 -12.71 22.72
C LYS A 171 -1.00 -11.41 21.97
N SER A 172 0.25 -10.97 22.01
CA SER A 172 0.71 -9.79 21.28
C SER A 172 1.14 -10.17 19.87
N TYR A 173 0.79 -9.31 18.93
CA TYR A 173 1.10 -9.44 17.51
C TYR A 173 1.51 -8.07 16.95
N THR A 174 2.26 -8.10 15.86
CA THR A 174 2.62 -6.92 15.09
C THR A 174 2.38 -7.21 13.62
N ASP A 175 1.52 -6.42 12.99
CA ASP A 175 1.33 -6.42 11.55
C ASP A 175 1.84 -5.09 10.98
N ILE A 176 2.64 -5.14 9.92
CA ILE A 176 3.13 -3.94 9.24
C ILE A 176 2.29 -3.73 8.00
N VAL A 177 1.44 -2.72 8.01
CA VAL A 177 0.51 -2.42 6.91
C VAL A 177 1.08 -1.29 6.05
N LEU A 178 1.00 -1.45 4.73
CA LEU A 178 1.23 -0.42 3.73
C LEU A 178 -0.04 -0.25 2.90
N SER A 179 -0.49 1.00 2.76
CA SER A 179 -1.67 1.37 2.00
C SER A 179 -1.35 2.44 0.97
N THR A 180 -1.87 2.24 -0.23
CA THR A 180 -2.01 3.26 -1.26
C THR A 180 -3.50 3.50 -1.51
N SER A 181 -3.85 4.48 -2.34
CA SER A 181 -5.25 4.67 -2.72
C SER A 181 -5.88 3.49 -3.47
N PHE A 182 -5.06 2.58 -4.01
CA PHE A 182 -5.49 1.47 -4.87
C PHE A 182 -5.34 0.10 -4.20
N ASN A 183 -4.35 -0.09 -3.34
CA ASN A 183 -4.01 -1.39 -2.78
C ASN A 183 -3.58 -1.29 -1.31
N ASN A 184 -3.74 -2.39 -0.57
CA ASN A 184 -3.24 -2.54 0.79
C ASN A 184 -2.45 -3.85 0.86
N CYS A 185 -1.35 -3.87 1.60
CA CYS A 185 -0.61 -5.10 1.83
C CYS A 185 0.10 -5.09 3.17
N ASN A 186 0.48 -6.29 3.60
CA ASN A 186 1.41 -6.45 4.71
C ASN A 186 2.84 -6.41 4.16
N LEU A 187 3.68 -5.57 4.74
CA LEU A 187 5.11 -5.54 4.47
C LEU A 187 5.84 -6.51 5.39
N ASP A 188 6.94 -7.06 4.87
CA ASP A 188 7.92 -7.69 5.74
C ASP A 188 8.73 -6.62 6.50
N GLU A 189 9.37 -7.03 7.59
CA GLU A 189 10.15 -6.14 8.45
C GLU A 189 11.31 -5.47 7.70
N LYS A 190 11.90 -6.17 6.72
CA LYS A 190 13.04 -5.66 5.93
C LYS A 190 12.61 -4.49 5.04
N ASP A 191 11.51 -4.63 4.32
CA ASP A 191 10.93 -3.57 3.48
C ASP A 191 10.53 -2.38 4.34
N PHE A 192 9.94 -2.62 5.52
CA PHE A 192 9.58 -1.57 6.46
C PHE A 192 10.79 -0.77 6.95
N ILE A 193 11.85 -1.46 7.39
CA ILE A 193 13.10 -0.81 7.80
C ILE A 193 13.69 0.01 6.64
N ASN A 194 13.69 -0.52 5.43
CA ASN A 194 14.16 0.21 4.25
C ASN A 194 13.35 1.48 3.99
N LEU A 195 12.03 1.46 4.19
CA LEU A 195 11.18 2.65 4.05
C LEU A 195 11.38 3.67 5.18
N CYS A 196 11.56 3.20 6.41
CA CYS A 196 11.92 4.06 7.55
C CYS A 196 13.25 4.76 7.29
N MET A 197 14.26 4.03 6.81
CA MET A 197 15.54 4.62 6.43
C MET A 197 15.41 5.56 5.24
N TYR A 198 14.63 5.22 4.21
CA TYR A 198 14.37 6.11 3.07
C TYR A 198 13.76 7.43 3.53
N THR A 199 12.75 7.37 4.41
CA THR A 199 12.08 8.54 4.97
C THR A 199 13.07 9.41 5.76
N LYS A 200 13.90 8.77 6.59
CA LYS A 200 14.94 9.47 7.37
C LYS A 200 15.99 10.14 6.49
N ASP A 201 16.50 9.46 5.48
CA ASP A 201 17.56 9.99 4.60
C ASP A 201 17.03 11.10 3.68
N ASN A 202 15.73 11.13 3.43
CA ASN A 202 15.07 12.10 2.56
C ASN A 202 14.19 13.10 3.33
N TYR A 203 14.46 13.30 4.64
CA TYR A 203 13.70 14.24 5.48
C TYR A 203 13.71 15.68 4.94
N MET A 204 14.77 16.09 4.24
CA MET A 204 14.86 17.41 3.59
C MET A 204 13.89 17.58 2.40
N HIS A 205 13.28 16.50 1.94
CA HIS A 205 12.19 16.49 0.96
C HIS A 205 10.81 16.37 1.62
N GLU A 206 10.72 16.58 2.94
CA GLU A 206 9.45 16.66 3.64
C GLU A 206 8.63 17.86 3.14
N VAL A 207 7.36 17.61 2.85
CA VAL A 207 6.44 18.61 2.32
C VAL A 207 5.73 19.30 3.48
N SER A 208 6.12 20.52 3.79
CA SER A 208 5.44 21.30 4.83
C SER A 208 4.03 21.65 4.37
N VAL A 209 3.06 21.61 5.29
CA VAL A 209 1.67 22.01 5.02
C VAL A 209 1.65 23.46 4.47
N PRO A 210 1.02 23.70 3.32
CA PRO A 210 0.87 25.05 2.78
C PRO A 210 -0.12 25.86 3.63
N GLU A 211 0.26 27.10 3.99
CA GLU A 211 -0.58 28.03 4.77
C GLU A 211 -1.63 28.76 3.92
N ASP A 212 -1.41 28.80 2.60
CA ASP A 212 -2.15 29.59 1.61
C ASP A 212 -3.30 28.82 0.93
N GLY A 213 -3.65 27.64 1.45
CA GLY A 213 -4.69 26.79 0.87
C GLY A 213 -4.28 26.12 -0.46
N VAL A 214 -3.01 26.24 -0.87
CA VAL A 214 -2.48 25.48 -2.01
C VAL A 214 -2.56 23.99 -1.70
N SER A 215 -2.77 23.16 -2.73
CA SER A 215 -2.76 21.71 -2.55
C SER A 215 -1.37 21.23 -2.13
N ILE A 216 -1.30 20.37 -1.11
CA ILE A 216 -0.02 19.78 -0.68
C ILE A 216 0.65 18.98 -1.81
N TYR A 217 -0.15 18.41 -2.72
CA TYR A 217 0.35 17.68 -3.89
C TYR A 217 1.05 18.58 -4.89
N LYS A 218 0.63 19.85 -5.02
CA LYS A 218 1.33 20.83 -5.88
C LYS A 218 2.69 21.18 -5.30
N LYS A 219 2.75 21.43 -4.00
CA LYS A 219 4.01 21.73 -3.30
C LYS A 219 4.98 20.55 -3.37
N ALA A 220 4.48 19.33 -3.16
CA ALA A 220 5.26 18.11 -3.36
C ALA A 220 5.78 17.99 -4.82
N HIS A 221 4.91 18.26 -5.79
CA HIS A 221 5.27 18.22 -7.22
C HIS A 221 6.39 19.21 -7.57
N GLU A 222 6.31 20.44 -7.07
CA GLU A 222 7.33 21.47 -7.28
C GLU A 222 8.68 21.06 -6.68
N GLN A 223 8.68 20.54 -5.45
CA GLN A 223 9.89 20.01 -4.81
C GLN A 223 10.51 18.84 -5.60
N VAL A 224 9.69 17.91 -6.08
CA VAL A 224 10.15 16.79 -6.92
C VAL A 224 10.72 17.30 -8.23
N CYS A 225 10.06 18.27 -8.89
CA CYS A 225 10.56 18.85 -10.12
C CYS A 225 11.90 19.57 -9.92
N HIS A 226 12.08 20.25 -8.78
CA HIS A 226 13.35 20.84 -8.40
C HIS A 226 14.43 19.76 -8.16
N ALA A 227 14.08 18.68 -7.47
CA ALA A 227 15.00 17.56 -7.23
C ALA A 227 15.43 16.90 -8.55
N VAL A 228 14.51 16.75 -9.52
CA VAL A 228 14.80 16.16 -10.84
C VAL A 228 15.77 17.05 -11.65
N LYS A 229 15.59 18.37 -11.63
CA LYS A 229 16.53 19.31 -12.28
C LYS A 229 17.94 19.25 -11.68
N ASN A 230 18.04 18.84 -10.41
CA ASN A 230 19.28 18.76 -9.65
C ASN A 230 19.59 17.32 -9.21
N MET A 231 19.24 16.33 -10.05
CA MET A 231 19.23 14.90 -9.67
C MET A 231 20.55 14.41 -9.06
N GLN A 232 21.68 14.93 -9.53
CA GLN A 232 23.01 14.61 -9.04
C GLN A 232 23.21 14.94 -7.54
N ASN A 233 22.48 15.93 -7.02
CA ASN A 233 22.57 16.36 -5.62
C ASN A 233 21.68 15.51 -4.69
N TYR A 234 20.76 14.71 -5.25
CA TYR A 234 19.74 13.98 -4.49
C TYR A 234 19.66 12.49 -4.84
N PRO A 235 20.79 11.76 -4.97
CA PRO A 235 20.78 10.38 -5.47
C PRO A 235 19.94 9.42 -4.61
N LEU A 236 19.87 9.64 -3.30
CA LEU A 236 19.08 8.82 -2.37
C LEU A 236 17.58 8.95 -2.59
N PHE A 237 17.11 10.14 -3.01
CA PHE A 237 15.69 10.40 -3.26
C PHE A 237 15.17 9.56 -4.44
N PHE A 238 16.04 9.30 -5.41
CA PHE A 238 15.78 8.46 -6.58
C PHE A 238 16.14 6.98 -6.37
N GLY A 239 16.37 6.56 -5.12
CA GLY A 239 16.62 5.16 -4.77
C GLY A 239 18.09 4.71 -4.89
N GLY A 240 19.04 5.64 -5.00
CA GLY A 240 20.48 5.40 -5.18
C GLY A 240 21.23 4.79 -3.98
N ARG A 241 20.54 4.06 -3.09
CA ARG A 241 21.16 3.28 -2.02
C ARG A 241 21.30 1.82 -2.43
N LYS A 242 22.53 1.33 -2.51
CA LYS A 242 22.84 -0.07 -2.78
C LYS A 242 22.10 -0.96 -1.76
N ASP A 243 21.36 -1.94 -2.28
CA ASP A 243 20.61 -2.98 -1.53
C ASP A 243 19.38 -2.56 -0.70
N GLY A 244 18.88 -1.33 -0.80
CA GLY A 244 17.78 -0.84 0.07
C GLY A 244 16.57 -0.24 -0.65
N TYR A 245 16.75 0.94 -1.25
CA TYR A 245 15.60 1.79 -1.62
C TYR A 245 14.99 1.42 -2.96
N GLY A 246 15.81 1.17 -3.99
CA GLY A 246 15.31 0.86 -5.33
C GLY A 246 14.34 -0.33 -5.36
N PHE A 247 14.57 -1.35 -4.54
CA PHE A 247 13.70 -2.54 -4.48
C PHE A 247 12.34 -2.23 -3.86
N VAL A 248 12.30 -1.59 -2.70
CA VAL A 248 11.02 -1.29 -2.03
C VAL A 248 10.23 -0.21 -2.79
N LEU A 249 10.93 0.77 -3.39
CA LEU A 249 10.30 1.78 -4.26
C LEU A 249 9.70 1.14 -5.52
N LYS A 250 10.34 0.13 -6.12
CA LYS A 250 9.77 -0.65 -7.23
C LYS A 250 8.54 -1.45 -6.81
N LYS A 251 8.55 -2.08 -5.62
CA LYS A 251 7.37 -2.78 -5.08
C LYS A 251 6.17 -1.82 -4.94
N ILE A 252 6.41 -0.64 -4.35
CA ILE A 252 5.36 0.40 -4.22
C ILE A 252 4.94 0.92 -5.59
N ASN A 253 5.88 1.06 -6.54
CA ASN A 253 5.58 1.49 -7.90
C ASN A 253 4.53 0.60 -8.56
N ALA A 254 4.70 -0.73 -8.44
CA ALA A 254 3.77 -1.74 -8.95
C ALA A 254 2.38 -1.67 -8.28
N MET A 255 2.29 -1.24 -7.01
CA MET A 255 1.02 -1.05 -6.31
C MET A 255 0.26 0.21 -6.76
N ILE A 256 0.94 1.20 -7.32
CA ILE A 256 0.35 2.48 -7.74
C ILE A 256 0.03 2.49 -9.23
N SER A 257 0.87 1.84 -10.06
CA SER A 257 0.55 1.60 -11.46
C SER A 257 1.15 0.26 -11.90
N PRO A 258 0.38 -0.60 -12.57
CA PRO A 258 0.87 -1.90 -13.02
C PRO A 258 1.89 -1.83 -14.17
N TYR A 259 2.15 -0.66 -14.75
CA TYR A 259 3.09 -0.49 -15.86
C TYR A 259 4.46 0.01 -15.38
N ASP A 260 5.23 -0.88 -14.73
CA ASP A 260 6.68 -0.69 -14.59
C ASP A 260 7.40 -1.58 -15.62
N PHE A 261 7.83 -0.97 -16.73
CA PHE A 261 8.44 -1.69 -17.86
C PHE A 261 9.91 -2.05 -17.62
N LEU A 262 10.52 -1.62 -16.51
CA LEU A 262 11.86 -2.08 -16.12
C LEU A 262 11.80 -3.42 -15.39
N GLY A 263 11.49 -4.47 -16.16
CA GLY A 263 12.05 -5.81 -15.99
C GLY A 263 11.77 -6.49 -14.66
N GLU A 264 10.54 -6.99 -14.51
CA GLU A 264 10.17 -8.31 -13.98
C GLU A 264 8.68 -8.23 -13.66
N LYS A 265 7.89 -9.25 -14.03
CA LYS A 265 6.57 -9.41 -13.43
C LYS A 265 6.80 -9.64 -11.94
N PHE A 266 6.76 -8.58 -11.14
CA PHE A 266 6.60 -8.74 -9.71
C PHE A 266 5.18 -9.28 -9.51
N ASN A 267 5.09 -10.57 -9.22
CA ASN A 267 3.96 -11.07 -8.47
C ASN A 267 4.03 -10.35 -7.12
N SER A 268 3.39 -9.19 -7.04
CA SER A 268 3.08 -8.63 -5.75
C SER A 268 2.26 -9.71 -5.03
N ASN A 269 2.73 -10.19 -3.88
CA ASN A 269 1.89 -10.95 -2.94
C ASN A 269 0.70 -10.10 -2.41
N CYS A 270 0.45 -8.95 -3.04
CA CYS A 270 -0.59 -7.97 -2.84
C CYS A 270 -1.59 -8.13 -3.99
N GLY A 271 -2.34 -9.24 -3.97
CA GLY A 271 -3.38 -9.54 -4.95
C GLY A 271 -4.48 -10.40 -4.35
N SER A 272 -5.68 -9.80 -4.29
CA SER A 272 -7.02 -10.32 -3.96
C SER A 272 -7.20 -11.09 -2.66
#